data_AF-A0A949HT29-F1
#
_entry.id   AF-A0A949HT29-F1
#
_cell.length_a   1.000
_cell.length_b   1.000
_cell.length_c   1.000
_cell.angle_alpha   90.00
_cell.angle_beta   90.00
_cell.angle_gamma   90.00
#
_symmetry.space_group_name_H-M   'P 1'
#
loop_
_entity.id
_entity.type
_entity.pdbx_description
1 polymer ?
#
loop_
_entity_poly.entity_id
_entity_poly.type
_entity_poly.pdbx_seq_one_letter_code
_entity_poly.pdbx_strand_id
1 'polypeptide(L)'
;KQKFTVEFPFQPSRRWQQFFAKLKMPHLCFHCLRVTYVNRLRRAGVRREAAMRLVNHASELIHKIYQREKVEDVAQWRDVVQFAV
;
A
#
# COMPACT_ATOMS: atom_id res chain seq x y z
N LYS A 1 21.07 8.71 21.50
CA LYS A 1 20.72 7.61 20.56
C LYS A 1 19.25 7.28 20.76
N GLN A 2 18.40 7.39 19.73
CA GLN A 2 16.99 6.97 19.85
C GLN A 2 16.94 5.46 20.15
N LYS A 3 16.19 5.08 21.19
CA LYS A 3 15.99 3.69 21.60
C LYS A 3 14.84 3.15 20.75
N PHE A 4 15.15 2.45 19.66
CA PHE A 4 14.13 1.79 18.86
C PHE A 4 13.48 0.67 19.70
N THR A 5 12.18 0.44 19.52
CA THR A 5 11.45 -0.66 20.17
C THR A 5 11.85 -2.04 19.64
N VAL A 6 12.65 -2.08 18.57
CA VAL A 6 13.15 -3.27 17.90
C VAL A 6 14.50 -2.94 17.27
N GLU A 7 15.45 -3.87 17.34
CA GLU A 7 16.71 -3.77 16.61
C GLU A 7 16.45 -3.85 15.10
N PHE A 8 16.76 -2.77 14.38
CA PHE A 8 16.65 -2.77 12.93
C PHE A 8 17.85 -3.50 12.32
N PRO A 9 17.63 -4.46 11.39
CA PRO A 9 18.72 -5.15 10.74
C PRO A 9 19.51 -4.21 9.82
N PHE A 10 20.78 -4.51 9.58
CA PHE A 10 21.55 -3.83 8.54
C PHE A 10 20.86 -4.02 7.17
N GLN A 11 20.56 -2.90 6.50
CA GLN A 11 19.81 -2.83 5.22
C GLN A 11 18.45 -3.56 5.24
N PRO A 12 17.43 -3.07 5.98
CA PRO A 12 16.14 -3.75 6.13
C PRO A 12 15.43 -4.03 4.81
N SER A 13 15.46 -3.07 3.88
CA SER A 13 14.86 -3.23 2.55
C SER A 13 15.49 -4.39 1.77
N ARG A 14 16.81 -4.60 1.90
CA ARG A 14 17.51 -5.71 1.26
C ARG A 14 17.15 -7.05 1.89
N ARG A 15 16.96 -7.09 3.22
CA ARG A 15 16.47 -8.30 3.92
C ARG A 15 15.10 -8.74 3.41
N TRP A 16 14.17 -7.78 3.20
CA TRP A 16 12.89 -8.07 2.58
C TRP A 16 13.01 -8.56 1.14
N GLN A 17 13.86 -7.94 0.31
CA GLN A 17 14.10 -8.40 -1.06
C GLN A 17 14.64 -9.84 -1.08
N GLN A 18 15.62 -10.16 -0.22
CA GLN A 18 16.16 -11.52 -0.08
C GLN A 18 15.09 -12.52 0.35
N PHE A 19 14.21 -12.13 1.27
CA PHE A 19 13.07 -12.95 1.68
C PHE A 19 12.14 -13.26 0.50
N PHE A 20 11.75 -12.27 -0.29
CA PHE A 20 10.90 -12.49 -1.46
C PHE A 20 11.59 -13.31 -2.55
N ALA A 21 12.90 -13.16 -2.74
CA ALA A 21 13.67 -14.00 -3.67
C ALA A 21 13.61 -15.49 -3.26
N LYS A 22 13.70 -15.79 -1.95
CA LYS A 22 13.54 -17.18 -1.45
C LYS A 22 12.15 -17.74 -1.74
N LEU A 23 11.12 -16.89 -1.70
CA LEU A 23 9.74 -17.26 -2.05
C LEU A 23 9.45 -17.28 -3.56
N LYS A 24 10.47 -17.12 -4.42
CA LYS A 24 10.31 -17.03 -5.89
C LYS A 24 9.45 -15.84 -6.34
N MET A 25 9.44 -14.75 -5.57
CA MET A 25 8.74 -13.50 -5.89
C MET A 25 9.72 -12.31 -6.04
N PRO A 26 10.72 -12.38 -6.93
CA PRO A 26 11.83 -11.40 -6.96
C PRO A 26 11.40 -9.97 -7.35
N HIS A 27 10.21 -9.81 -7.92
CA HIS A 27 9.62 -8.51 -8.27
C HIS A 27 9.04 -7.76 -7.07
N LEU A 28 8.95 -8.39 -5.89
CA LEU A 28 8.45 -7.76 -4.68
C LEU A 28 9.57 -7.18 -3.82
N CYS A 29 9.25 -6.06 -3.16
CA CYS A 29 10.10 -5.43 -2.16
C CYS A 29 9.27 -4.91 -0.98
N PHE A 30 9.94 -4.38 0.05
CA PHE A 30 9.26 -3.81 1.20
C PHE A 30 8.25 -2.69 0.81
N HIS A 31 8.56 -1.90 -0.22
CA HIS A 31 7.65 -0.86 -0.70
C HIS A 31 6.34 -1.45 -1.26
N CYS A 32 6.39 -2.62 -1.92
CA CYS A 32 5.19 -3.31 -2.40
C CYS A 32 4.26 -3.73 -1.25
N LEU A 33 4.82 -4.12 -0.10
CA LEU A 33 4.04 -4.40 1.10
C LEU A 33 3.35 -3.14 1.62
N ARG A 34 4.06 -2.01 1.63
CA ARG A 34 3.48 -0.71 2.05
C ARG A 34 2.33 -0.30 1.14
N VAL A 35 2.46 -0.45 -0.18
CA VAL A 35 1.36 -0.26 -1.15
C VAL A 35 0.19 -1.18 -0.84
N THR A 36 0.45 -2.47 -0.60
CA THR A 36 -0.61 -3.44 -0.25
C THR A 36 -1.33 -3.04 1.03
N TYR A 37 -0.60 -2.60 2.06
CA TYR A 37 -1.15 -2.15 3.32
C TYR A 37 -2.06 -0.92 3.16
N VAL A 38 -1.62 0.10 2.41
CA VAL A 38 -2.43 1.29 2.12
C VAL A 38 -3.73 0.92 1.40
N ASN A 39 -3.68 0.02 0.42
CA ASN A 39 -4.89 -0.43 -0.29
C ASN A 39 -5.84 -1.23 0.62
N ARG A 40 -5.31 -2.05 1.55
CA ARG A 40 -6.14 -2.76 2.53
C ARG A 40 -6.83 -1.81 3.51
N LEU A 41 -6.14 -0.76 3.99
CA LEU A 41 -6.74 0.28 4.82
C LEU A 41 -7.90 0.96 4.10
N ARG A 42 -7.70 1.33 2.84
CA ARG A 42 -8.75 1.94 2.00
C ARG A 42 -9.97 1.01 1.87
N ARG A 43 -9.75 -0.26 1.51
CA ARG A 43 -10.83 -1.26 1.36
C ARG A 43 -11.58 -1.54 2.67
N ALA A 44 -10.90 -1.42 3.80
CA ALA A 44 -11.51 -1.52 5.13
C ALA A 44 -12.25 -0.25 5.58
N GLY A 45 -12.33 0.78 4.72
CA GLY A 45 -13.02 2.04 5.02
C GLY A 45 -12.27 2.96 6.00
N VAL A 46 -10.97 2.75 6.20
CA VAL A 46 -10.18 3.62 7.09
C VAL A 46 -10.07 5.01 6.49
N ARG A 47 -10.37 6.04 7.28
CA ARG A 47 -10.27 7.44 6.88
C ARG A 47 -8.86 7.76 6.36
N ARG A 48 -8.78 8.48 5.24
CA ARG A 48 -7.54 8.79 4.53
C ARG A 48 -6.50 9.43 5.45
N GLU A 49 -6.90 10.37 6.29
CA GLU A 49 -6.01 11.11 7.18
C GLU A 49 -5.36 10.18 8.22
N ALA A 50 -6.12 9.21 8.73
CA ALA A 50 -5.59 8.19 9.63
C ALA A 50 -4.63 7.24 8.90
N ALA A 51 -5.01 6.78 7.71
CA ALA A 51 -4.16 5.93 6.88
C ALA A 51 -2.84 6.63 6.51
N MET A 52 -2.88 7.92 6.18
CA MET A 52 -1.70 8.74 5.90
C MET A 52 -0.76 8.84 7.10
N ARG A 53 -1.30 9.05 8.31
CA ARG A 53 -0.50 9.10 9.55
C ARG A 53 0.18 7.76 9.84
N LEU A 54 -0.50 6.63 9.60
CA LEU A 54 0.07 5.29 9.80
C LEU A 54 1.29 5.01 8.92
N VAL A 55 1.33 5.59 7.71
CA VAL A 55 2.46 5.41 6.78
C VAL A 55 3.34 6.67 6.66
N ASN A 56 3.14 7.68 7.49
CA ASN A 56 3.88 8.94 7.45
C ASN A 56 3.87 9.63 6.07
N HIS A 57 2.69 9.74 5.43
CA HIS A 57 2.52 10.55 4.22
C HIS A 57 2.12 11.98 4.59
N ALA A 58 2.91 12.95 4.14
CA ALA A 58 2.65 14.37 4.38
C ALA A 58 1.65 15.00 3.39
N SER A 59 1.42 14.36 2.23
CA SER A 59 0.55 14.89 1.18
C SER A 59 -0.42 13.83 0.67
N GLU A 60 -1.65 14.27 0.39
CA GLU A 60 -2.66 13.42 -0.24
C GLU A 60 -2.22 12.92 -1.61
N LEU A 61 -1.51 13.77 -2.37
CA LEU A 61 -1.00 13.39 -3.68
C LEU A 61 -0.05 12.19 -3.59
N ILE A 62 0.88 12.23 -2.63
CA ILE A 62 1.80 11.12 -2.36
C ILE A 62 1.02 9.87 -1.96
N HIS A 63 -0.03 10.03 -1.13
CA HIS A 63 -0.84 8.90 -0.71
C HIS A 63 -1.64 8.27 -1.84
N LYS A 64 -2.16 9.06 -2.78
CA LYS A 64 -2.89 8.58 -3.97
C LYS A 64 -2.00 7.73 -4.89
N ILE A 65 -0.69 8.00 -4.99
CA ILE A 65 0.25 7.17 -5.78
C ILE A 65 0.31 5.71 -5.28
N TYR A 66 0.04 5.49 -3.98
CA TYR A 66 0.00 4.14 -3.40
C TYR A 66 -1.34 3.43 -3.64
N GLN A 67 -2.38 4.13 -4.11
CA GLN A 67 -3.67 3.52 -4.38
C GLN A 67 -3.63 2.83 -5.74
N ARG A 68 -3.91 1.52 -5.73
CA ARG A 68 -3.94 0.65 -6.91
C ARG A 68 -5.32 0.01 -6.94
N GLU A 69 -6.26 0.75 -7.52
CA GLU A 69 -7.62 0.27 -7.74
C GLU A 69 -7.59 -0.93 -8.69
N LYS A 70 -8.33 -1.97 -8.33
CA LYS A 70 -8.66 -3.05 -9.24
C LYS A 70 -10.05 -2.84 -9.81
N VAL A 71 -10.37 -3.55 -10.89
CA VAL A 71 -11.71 -3.53 -11.48
C VAL A 71 -12.77 -3.87 -10.44
N GLU A 72 -12.50 -4.85 -9.58
CA GLU A 72 -13.40 -5.25 -8.50
C GLU A 72 -13.71 -4.11 -7.50
N ASP A 73 -12.74 -3.22 -7.24
CA ASP A 73 -12.91 -2.12 -6.30
C ASP A 73 -13.91 -1.05 -6.83
N VAL A 74 -14.07 -0.98 -8.16
CA VAL A 74 -14.91 0.00 -8.85
C VAL A 74 -16.10 -0.62 -9.57
N ALA A 75 -16.26 -1.95 -9.52
CA ALA A 75 -17.26 -2.69 -10.28
C ALA A 75 -18.70 -2.23 -9.99
N GLN A 76 -18.98 -1.78 -8.76
CA GLN A 76 -20.29 -1.23 -8.38
C GLN A 76 -20.72 -0.01 -9.22
N TRP A 77 -19.77 0.69 -9.84
CA TRP A 77 -20.03 1.87 -10.66
C TRP A 77 -20.18 1.55 -12.15
N ARG A 78 -19.97 0.29 -12.56
CA ARG A 78 -19.91 -0.13 -13.97
C ARG A 78 -21.15 0.27 -14.77
N ASP A 79 -22.33 0.08 -14.19
CA ASP A 79 -23.62 0.21 -14.89
C ASP A 79 -24.39 1.48 -14.47
N VAL A 80 -23.75 2.38 -13.72
CA VAL A 80 -24.41 3.60 -13.20
C VAL A 80 -24.71 4.61 -14.31
N VAL A 81 -23.90 4.63 -15.35
CA VAL A 81 -24.10 5.51 -16.51
C VAL A 81 -24.82 4.73 -17.59
N GLN A 82 -26.07 5.09 -17.87
CA GLN A 82 -26.81 4.59 -19.03
C GLN A 82 -26.78 5.63 -20.14
N PHE A 83 -26.42 5.20 -21.34
CA PHE A 83 -26.53 6.02 -22.55
C PHE A 83 -27.87 5.71 -23.21
N ALA A 84 -28.62 6.74 -23.61
CA ALA A 84 -29.82 6.55 -24.41
C ALA A 84 -29.46 5.88 -25.73
N VAL A 85 -30.20 4.83 -26.08
CA VAL A 85 -30.14 4.18 -27.40
C VAL A 85 -30.97 4.97 -28.40
#